data_AF-G0N2I0-F1
#
_entry.id   AF-G0N2I0-F1
#
_cell.length_a   1.000
_cell.length_b   1.000
_cell.length_c   1.000
_cell.angle_alpha   90.00
_cell.angle_beta   90.00
_cell.angle_gamma   90.00
#
_symmetry.space_group_name_H-M   'P 1'
#
loop_
_entity.id
_entity.type
_entity.pdbx_description
1 polymer ?
#
loop_
_entity_poly.entity_id
_entity_poly.type
_entity_poly.pdbx_seq_one_letter_code
_entity_poly.pdbx_strand_id
1 'polypeptide(L)'
;MMSFHHALLLLICAHLVTSAPIVARRGVKDFEMLVEFLNTARVAHAKERNIGNMHELVEGFMNSSYAFCQFQKYDHELEKVAKSMAKNCKFPHGEYILLSEKYDHDSAMERLTHPLQTKFACVEEAKCPNRGIEHPFCLVGPYRNISLEDEKTGPLGSHCDYGLADNGLCKAGPGNVATSSRIDTELKSVNDMRVRIAKEKNIGNMHEWTVDPELEKLAHSMISDCKFRSGPYIFAGDRDYEKIVEEQQSPTQTKYACVFMVAPCLDRNIERGICLFGPRNYSTRDGGAKFGPLGSHCDHGVADNGLCKAGKEGVVVSYSKTDRFIEESNKMRAKTAKKNHIGNMHEVTLDPELEKIAHTMEADCKFPTGPYVLIPSENQSDDERAKQMSHFVHPLQTKIACVEMAAPCPGRDNQFCLLGPHTSPATEKDKKTGPLGSHCKNGVADNGLCKAK
;
A
#
# COMPACT_ATOMS: atom_id res chain seq x y z
N MET A 1 31.79 23.85 39.94
CA MET A 1 30.50 23.48 39.32
C MET A 1 30.82 22.64 38.10
N MET A 2 30.58 21.33 38.14
CA MET A 2 30.60 20.53 36.90
C MET A 2 29.49 21.09 36.01
N SER A 3 29.84 21.49 34.79
CA SER A 3 28.82 21.88 33.81
C SER A 3 27.86 20.71 33.58
N PHE A 4 26.60 21.01 33.28
CA PHE A 4 25.57 20.00 32.96
C PHE A 4 26.08 18.97 31.93
N HIS A 5 26.88 19.44 30.96
CA HIS A 5 27.56 18.62 29.94
C HIS A 5 28.49 17.56 30.55
N HIS A 6 29.24 17.86 31.61
CA HIS A 6 30.17 16.93 32.24
C HIS A 6 29.47 15.88 33.13
N ALA A 7 28.35 16.23 33.75
CA ALA A 7 27.57 15.28 34.57
C ALA A 7 26.79 14.28 33.71
N LEU A 8 26.24 14.75 32.58
CA LEU A 8 25.54 13.92 31.60
C LEU A 8 26.48 12.88 30.95
N LEU A 9 27.72 13.32 30.67
CA LEU A 9 28.77 12.50 30.05
C LEU A 9 29.20 11.32 30.92
N LEU A 10 29.44 11.55 32.22
CA LEU A 10 29.87 10.50 33.15
C LEU A 10 28.80 9.41 33.36
N LEU A 11 27.52 9.76 33.22
CA LEU A 11 26.40 8.83 33.34
C LEU A 11 26.25 7.93 32.10
N ILE A 12 26.40 8.48 30.89
CA ILE A 12 26.40 7.68 29.65
C ILE A 12 27.58 6.69 29.67
N CYS A 13 28.77 7.13 30.08
CA CYS A 13 29.94 6.25 30.23
C CYS A 13 29.74 5.20 31.34
N ALA A 14 29.12 5.56 32.47
CA ALA A 14 28.83 4.59 33.53
C ALA A 14 27.87 3.48 33.07
N HIS A 15 26.86 3.81 32.27
CA HIS A 15 25.94 2.82 31.70
C HIS A 15 26.58 1.92 30.64
N LEU A 16 27.58 2.42 29.90
CA LEU A 16 28.29 1.63 28.88
C LEU A 16 29.40 0.72 29.44
N VAL A 17 29.92 0.99 30.65
CA VAL A 17 31.14 0.33 31.18
C VAL A 17 30.85 -0.69 32.30
N THR A 18 29.66 -0.72 32.92
CA THR A 18 29.35 -1.71 33.97
C THR A 18 28.92 -3.07 33.42
N SER A 19 29.82 -3.73 32.69
CA SER A 19 29.68 -5.14 32.26
C SER A 19 30.22 -6.09 33.32
N ALA A 20 29.36 -6.57 34.23
CA ALA A 20 29.60 -7.77 35.03
C ALA A 20 28.76 -8.93 34.47
N PRO A 21 29.28 -10.17 34.41
CA PRO A 21 28.61 -11.26 33.70
C PRO A 21 27.52 -11.88 34.59
N ILE A 22 26.27 -11.47 34.39
CA ILE A 22 25.10 -12.24 34.86
C ILE A 22 24.15 -12.39 33.68
N VAL A 23 24.08 -13.62 33.16
CA VAL A 23 23.23 -14.04 32.06
C VAL A 23 21.78 -14.13 32.55
N ALA A 24 20.98 -13.08 32.36
CA ALA A 24 19.52 -13.13 32.23
C ALA A 24 18.92 -11.74 31.87
N ARG A 25 18.36 -11.62 30.66
CA ARG A 25 17.32 -10.65 30.24
C ARG A 25 17.49 -9.18 30.69
N ARG A 26 18.60 -8.49 30.33
CA ARG A 26 18.75 -7.03 30.56
C ARG A 26 18.62 -6.10 29.34
N GLY A 27 18.76 -6.58 28.10
CA GLY A 27 18.95 -5.70 26.93
C GLY A 27 17.77 -4.86 26.42
N VAL A 28 16.65 -4.70 27.15
CA VAL A 28 15.51 -3.84 26.73
C VAL A 28 15.30 -2.67 27.69
N LYS A 29 15.48 -2.88 29.01
CA LYS A 29 15.24 -1.84 30.01
C LYS A 29 16.31 -0.75 30.06
N ASP A 30 17.52 -1.07 29.63
CA ASP A 30 18.65 -0.13 29.71
C ASP A 30 18.59 0.93 28.57
N PHE A 31 17.95 0.61 27.44
CA PHE A 31 17.79 1.54 26.30
C PHE A 31 16.60 2.49 26.45
N GLU A 32 15.48 2.00 26.96
CA GLU A 32 14.33 2.86 27.31
C GLU A 32 14.77 3.97 28.29
N MET A 33 15.58 3.61 29.29
CA MET A 33 16.15 4.54 30.26
C MET A 33 17.11 5.56 29.60
N LEU A 34 17.90 5.13 28.62
CA LEU A 34 18.80 6.02 27.89
C LEU A 34 18.04 7.02 27.00
N VAL A 35 16.99 6.58 26.30
CA VAL A 35 16.15 7.46 25.48
C VAL A 35 15.39 8.47 26.35
N GLU A 36 14.83 8.03 27.48
CA GLU A 36 14.18 8.91 28.45
C GLU A 36 15.16 9.96 29.00
N PHE A 37 16.37 9.55 29.33
CA PHE A 37 17.43 10.44 29.78
C PHE A 37 17.83 11.46 28.71
N LEU A 38 18.03 11.02 27.46
CA LEU A 38 18.36 11.91 26.35
C LEU A 38 17.23 12.91 26.08
N ASN A 39 15.98 12.47 26.11
CA ASN A 39 14.83 13.36 25.98
C ASN A 39 14.75 14.36 27.14
N THR A 40 15.09 13.96 28.37
CA THR A 40 15.19 14.88 29.51
C THR A 40 16.26 15.95 29.28
N ALA A 41 17.43 15.57 28.76
CA ALA A 41 18.49 16.51 28.41
C ALA A 41 18.05 17.46 27.28
N ARG A 42 17.32 16.96 26.28
CA ARG A 42 16.77 17.76 25.18
C ARG A 42 15.75 18.78 25.67
N VAL A 43 14.89 18.43 26.62
CA VAL A 43 13.96 19.36 27.26
C VAL A 43 14.72 20.48 27.98
N ALA A 44 15.75 20.15 28.76
CA ALA A 44 16.57 21.13 29.46
C ALA A 44 17.27 22.08 28.47
N HIS A 45 17.90 21.54 27.43
CA HIS A 45 18.59 22.31 26.40
C HIS A 45 17.65 23.23 25.63
N ALA A 46 16.47 22.73 25.23
CA ALA A 46 15.47 23.52 24.52
C ALA A 46 14.95 24.68 25.35
N LYS A 47 14.77 24.48 26.67
CA LYS A 47 14.38 25.56 27.58
C LYS A 47 15.51 26.59 27.77
N GLU A 48 16.74 26.12 27.94
CA GLU A 48 17.92 26.98 28.13
C GLU A 48 18.17 27.86 26.91
N ARG A 49 18.03 27.30 25.69
CA ARG A 49 18.28 28.01 24.43
C ARG A 49 17.04 28.58 23.74
N ASN A 50 15.87 28.45 24.37
CA ASN A 50 14.59 28.90 23.82
C ASN A 50 14.29 28.33 22.41
N ILE A 51 14.41 27.02 22.27
CA ILE A 51 14.17 26.27 21.03
C ILE A 51 12.76 25.66 21.05
N GLY A 52 11.89 26.10 20.17
CA GLY A 52 10.49 25.70 20.13
C GLY A 52 10.19 24.46 19.29
N ASN A 53 11.13 23.99 18.46
CA ASN A 53 10.97 22.83 17.56
C ASN A 53 11.80 21.60 17.95
N MET A 54 12.17 21.44 19.22
CA MET A 54 12.95 20.30 19.70
C MET A 54 12.11 19.02 19.67
N HIS A 55 12.47 18.05 18.82
CA HIS A 55 11.73 16.79 18.73
C HIS A 55 12.15 15.77 19.80
N GLU A 56 11.25 14.86 20.17
CA GLU A 56 11.62 13.69 20.96
C GLU A 56 12.41 12.68 20.13
N LEU A 57 13.33 11.96 20.78
CA LEU A 57 13.97 10.77 20.24
C LEU A 57 13.08 9.55 20.54
N VAL A 58 12.92 8.67 19.55
CA VAL A 58 12.23 7.39 19.69
C VAL A 58 13.16 6.20 19.39
N GLU A 59 12.96 5.08 20.09
CA GLU A 59 13.72 3.83 19.92
C GLU A 59 13.19 2.99 18.74
N GLY A 60 14.07 2.22 18.08
CA GLY A 60 13.68 1.21 17.08
C GLY A 60 13.93 -0.22 17.58
N PHE A 61 12.88 -1.06 17.74
CA PHE A 61 13.00 -2.46 18.21
C PHE A 61 12.30 -3.51 17.31
N MET A 62 12.86 -4.71 17.13
CA MET A 62 12.46 -5.74 16.12
C MET A 62 11.35 -6.74 16.51
N ASN A 63 10.59 -7.19 15.50
CA ASN A 63 10.29 -8.62 15.24
C ASN A 63 10.27 -8.91 13.72
N SER A 64 10.71 -10.11 13.32
CA SER A 64 11.22 -10.44 11.97
C SER A 64 10.17 -10.80 10.90
N SER A 65 10.56 -10.51 9.64
CA SER A 65 10.14 -11.08 8.35
C SER A 65 9.11 -10.29 7.51
N TYR A 66 9.43 -10.20 6.21
CA TYR A 66 8.67 -9.76 5.04
C TYR A 66 8.68 -8.26 4.69
N ALA A 67 9.28 -7.98 3.52
CA ALA A 67 9.47 -6.67 2.92
C ALA A 67 8.20 -6.20 2.19
N PHE A 68 8.15 -4.93 1.75
CA PHE A 68 7.23 -4.32 0.75
C PHE A 68 5.82 -3.86 1.16
N CYS A 69 5.32 -4.21 2.35
CA CYS A 69 4.37 -3.36 3.09
C CYS A 69 5.03 -2.58 4.24
N GLN A 70 6.36 -2.55 4.27
CA GLN A 70 7.14 -1.76 5.23
C GLN A 70 7.52 -0.41 4.62
N PHE A 71 6.60 0.56 4.64
CA PHE A 71 7.00 1.96 4.49
C PHE A 71 6.48 2.89 5.59
N GLN A 72 6.13 2.35 6.75
CA GLN A 72 6.61 2.92 8.02
C GLN A 72 7.15 1.76 8.83
N LYS A 73 8.45 1.60 8.70
CA LYS A 73 9.24 1.28 9.87
C LYS A 73 8.89 2.29 10.97
N TYR A 74 8.33 1.83 12.08
CA TYR A 74 8.97 2.19 13.35
C TYR A 74 10.47 2.00 13.14
N ASP A 75 11.28 3.02 13.40
CA ASP A 75 12.53 3.23 12.66
C ASP A 75 13.61 2.16 12.87
N HIS A 76 13.49 1.00 12.23
CA HIS A 76 14.50 -0.05 12.26
C HIS A 76 15.58 0.13 11.18
N GLU A 77 15.62 1.23 10.40
CA GLU A 77 16.69 1.46 9.41
C GLU A 77 17.99 1.79 10.12
N LEU A 78 17.93 2.71 11.08
CA LEU A 78 19.10 3.13 11.81
C LEU A 78 19.73 1.96 12.59
N GLU A 79 18.91 1.13 13.24
CA GLU A 79 19.37 -0.07 13.93
C GLU A 79 19.90 -1.15 12.96
N LYS A 80 19.25 -1.41 11.82
CA LYS A 80 19.76 -2.36 10.80
C LYS A 80 21.09 -1.88 10.22
N VAL A 81 21.22 -0.58 9.99
CA VAL A 81 22.46 0.04 9.55
C VAL A 81 23.52 -0.14 10.64
N ALA A 82 23.22 0.18 11.89
CA ALA A 82 24.14 -0.01 13.00
C ALA A 82 24.56 -1.49 13.15
N LYS A 83 23.64 -2.44 13.12
CA LYS A 83 23.96 -3.88 13.19
C LYS A 83 24.73 -4.36 11.96
N SER A 84 24.41 -3.87 10.76
CA SER A 84 25.17 -4.17 9.55
C SER A 84 26.58 -3.60 9.62
N MET A 85 26.75 -2.40 10.16
CA MET A 85 28.04 -1.78 10.40
C MET A 85 28.85 -2.58 11.41
N ALA A 86 28.24 -2.99 12.52
CA ALA A 86 28.89 -3.83 13.54
C ALA A 86 29.30 -5.19 12.98
N LYS A 87 28.43 -5.83 12.17
CA LYS A 87 28.69 -7.15 11.59
C LYS A 87 29.74 -7.13 10.48
N ASN A 88 29.69 -6.12 9.60
CA ASN A 88 30.51 -6.08 8.39
C ASN A 88 31.72 -5.14 8.51
N CYS A 89 31.81 -4.36 9.60
CA CYS A 89 32.79 -3.28 9.80
C CYS A 89 32.89 -2.31 8.63
N LYS A 90 31.77 -2.12 7.93
CA LYS A 90 31.61 -1.15 6.84
C LYS A 90 30.67 -0.07 7.32
N PHE A 91 31.17 1.16 7.33
CA PHE A 91 30.45 2.34 7.79
C PHE A 91 30.12 3.21 6.58
N PRO A 92 29.07 2.87 5.79
CA PRO A 92 28.71 3.67 4.63
C PRO A 92 28.30 5.08 5.07
N HIS A 93 28.46 6.06 4.19
CA HIS A 93 27.89 7.39 4.44
C HIS A 93 26.38 7.31 4.28
N GLY A 94 25.64 7.84 5.26
CA GLY A 94 24.18 7.92 5.22
C GLY A 94 23.65 9.13 5.99
N GLU A 95 22.33 9.24 6.08
CA GLU A 95 21.58 10.28 6.80
C GLU A 95 21.56 10.00 8.31
N TYR A 96 22.74 9.84 8.89
CA TYR A 96 22.90 9.59 10.31
C TYR A 96 24.30 9.95 10.78
N ILE A 97 24.39 10.13 12.08
CA ILE A 97 25.59 10.47 12.81
C ILE A 97 26.03 9.25 13.60
N LEU A 98 27.29 8.86 13.47
CA LEU A 98 27.93 7.86 14.33
C LEU A 98 28.44 8.53 15.61
N LEU A 99 28.03 8.00 16.75
CA LEU A 99 28.53 8.32 18.09
C LEU A 99 29.31 7.13 18.61
N SER A 100 30.61 7.31 18.85
CA SER A 100 31.44 6.32 19.55
C SER A 100 32.42 7.03 20.48
N GLU A 101 32.97 6.30 21.46
CA GLU A 101 33.90 6.83 22.48
C GLU A 101 35.14 7.51 21.89
N LYS A 102 35.46 7.26 20.62
CA LYS A 102 36.64 7.83 19.94
C LYS A 102 36.37 9.20 19.29
N TYR A 103 35.11 9.63 19.17
CA TYR A 103 34.75 10.91 18.56
C TYR A 103 34.68 12.03 19.60
N ASP A 104 35.05 13.24 19.16
CA ASP A 104 35.09 14.47 19.94
C ASP A 104 33.81 14.71 20.74
N HIS A 105 33.94 14.76 22.08
CA HIS A 105 32.84 14.78 23.05
C HIS A 105 31.91 15.98 22.88
N ASP A 106 32.45 17.14 22.51
CA ASP A 106 31.66 18.36 22.31
C ASP A 106 30.76 18.25 21.08
N SER A 107 31.26 17.59 20.02
CA SER A 107 30.50 17.36 18.80
C SER A 107 29.34 16.38 18.99
N ALA A 108 29.51 15.39 19.88
CA ALA A 108 28.48 14.37 20.15
C ALA A 108 27.24 14.98 20.81
N MET A 109 27.44 15.94 21.72
CA MET A 109 26.35 16.60 22.41
C MET A 109 25.55 17.51 21.48
N GLU A 110 26.23 18.33 20.67
CA GLU A 110 25.56 19.17 19.66
C GLU A 110 24.69 18.34 18.71
N ARG A 111 25.16 17.13 18.38
CA ARG A 111 24.45 16.17 17.54
C ARG A 111 23.23 15.55 18.23
N LEU A 112 23.34 15.22 19.51
CA LEU A 112 22.25 14.65 20.31
C LEU A 112 21.18 15.67 20.69
N THR A 113 21.53 16.95 20.78
CA THR A 113 20.61 18.03 21.13
C THR A 113 20.08 18.79 19.91
N HIS A 114 20.40 18.35 18.71
CA HIS A 114 19.88 18.98 17.50
C HIS A 114 18.35 18.81 17.39
N PRO A 115 17.58 19.89 17.13
CA PRO A 115 16.11 19.88 17.25
C PRO A 115 15.41 18.96 16.27
N LEU A 116 16.03 18.69 15.11
CA LEU A 116 15.43 17.87 14.06
C LEU A 116 15.79 16.38 14.14
N GLN A 117 16.65 15.98 15.08
CA GLN A 117 16.89 14.56 15.33
C GLN A 117 15.67 13.94 16.00
N THR A 118 15.25 12.80 15.48
CA THR A 118 14.05 12.09 15.96
C THR A 118 14.33 10.64 16.28
N LYS A 119 15.48 10.11 15.86
CA LYS A 119 15.78 8.68 15.87
C LYS A 119 17.12 8.40 16.52
N PHE A 120 17.15 7.32 17.30
CA PHE A 120 18.31 6.90 18.07
C PHE A 120 18.40 5.37 18.09
N ALA A 121 19.58 4.82 17.81
CA ALA A 121 19.80 3.37 17.86
C ALA A 121 21.24 3.04 18.29
N CYS A 122 21.42 2.10 19.21
CA CYS A 122 22.74 1.68 19.67
C CYS A 122 22.99 0.19 19.39
N VAL A 123 24.26 -0.18 19.36
CA VAL A 123 24.71 -1.58 19.28
C VAL A 123 25.73 -1.82 20.38
N GLU A 124 25.44 -2.78 21.27
CA GLU A 124 26.28 -3.13 22.41
C GLU A 124 27.52 -3.94 22.01
N GLU A 125 27.39 -4.84 21.03
CA GLU A 125 28.45 -5.78 20.66
C GLU A 125 29.02 -5.47 19.28
N ALA A 126 29.77 -4.37 19.18
CA ALA A 126 30.50 -4.00 17.97
C ALA A 126 32.00 -4.27 18.13
N LYS A 127 32.56 -5.22 17.38
CA LYS A 127 34.01 -5.49 17.32
C LYS A 127 34.55 -5.19 15.93
N CYS A 128 34.95 -3.94 15.71
CA CYS A 128 35.55 -3.47 14.47
C CYS A 128 36.96 -2.88 14.71
N PRO A 129 37.94 -3.73 15.09
CA PRO A 129 39.28 -3.28 15.48
C PRO A 129 40.01 -2.50 14.38
N ASN A 130 39.82 -2.88 13.10
CA ASN A 130 40.42 -2.20 11.95
C ASN A 130 39.92 -0.75 11.74
N ARG A 131 38.90 -0.30 12.47
CA ARG A 131 38.36 1.06 12.45
C ARG A 131 38.48 1.76 13.81
N GLY A 132 39.12 1.14 14.80
CA GLY A 132 39.22 1.65 16.16
C GLY A 132 37.89 1.73 16.90
N ILE A 133 36.93 0.86 16.54
CA ILE A 133 35.65 0.70 17.23
C ILE A 133 35.72 -0.64 17.96
N GLU A 134 36.10 -0.60 19.23
CA GLU A 134 36.20 -1.76 20.12
C GLU A 134 35.07 -1.79 21.17
N HIS A 135 34.20 -0.78 21.13
CA HIS A 135 33.17 -0.48 22.11
C HIS A 135 31.79 -0.30 21.44
N PRO A 136 30.70 -0.31 22.23
CA PRO A 136 29.37 0.05 21.76
C PRO A 136 29.37 1.37 21.00
N PHE A 137 28.48 1.50 20.02
CA PHE A 137 28.26 2.77 19.33
C PHE A 137 26.77 3.02 19.13
N CYS A 138 26.43 4.30 18.98
CA CYS A 138 25.08 4.73 18.71
C CYS A 138 25.02 5.51 17.40
N LEU A 139 23.87 5.49 16.77
CA LEU A 139 23.52 6.28 15.61
C LEU A 139 22.38 7.23 15.98
N VAL A 140 22.45 8.46 15.48
CA VAL A 140 21.40 9.48 15.63
C VAL A 140 21.01 9.99 14.25
N GLY A 141 19.70 10.13 13.99
CA GLY A 141 19.21 10.54 12.68
C GLY A 141 17.86 11.26 12.72
N PRO A 142 17.42 11.78 11.55
CA PRO A 142 17.99 11.57 10.22
C PRO A 142 19.03 12.63 9.77
N TYR A 143 19.35 13.63 10.60
CA TYR A 143 20.12 14.77 10.11
C TYR A 143 21.62 14.55 10.26
N ARG A 144 22.34 14.55 9.13
CA ARG A 144 23.80 14.49 9.14
C ARG A 144 24.46 15.86 9.27
N ASN A 145 23.93 16.84 8.54
CA ASN A 145 24.43 18.21 8.56
C ASN A 145 23.63 18.97 9.61
N ILE A 146 24.34 19.51 10.59
CA ILE A 146 23.75 20.32 11.65
C ILE A 146 23.93 21.78 11.25
N SER A 147 22.83 22.52 11.23
CA SER A 147 22.84 23.96 11.03
C SER A 147 22.17 24.64 12.23
N LEU A 148 22.73 25.76 12.67
CA LEU A 148 22.05 26.61 13.67
C LEU A 148 20.73 27.18 13.14
N GLU A 149 20.54 27.24 11.81
CA GLU A 149 19.30 27.69 11.18
C GLU A 149 18.14 26.71 11.38
N ASP A 150 18.43 25.46 11.76
CA ASP A 150 17.40 24.45 12.05
C ASP A 150 16.69 24.71 13.39
N GLU A 151 17.24 25.57 14.26
CA GLU A 151 16.65 25.97 15.53
C GLU A 151 15.59 27.07 15.33
N LYS A 152 14.31 26.75 15.63
CA LYS A 152 13.23 27.75 15.64
C LYS A 152 13.11 28.34 17.04
N THR A 153 13.44 29.62 17.18
CA THR A 153 13.37 30.32 18.46
C THR A 153 11.92 30.47 18.94
N GLY A 154 11.62 29.97 20.13
CA GLY A 154 10.32 30.08 20.75
C GLY A 154 10.20 29.23 22.01
N PRO A 155 9.13 29.39 22.81
CA PRO A 155 8.85 28.52 23.95
C PRO A 155 8.92 27.05 23.54
N LEU A 156 9.42 26.18 24.42
CA LEU A 156 9.47 24.74 24.14
C LEU A 156 8.10 24.25 23.63
N GLY A 157 8.09 23.61 22.47
CA GLY A 157 6.89 23.06 21.87
C GLY A 157 6.09 24.03 20.98
N SER A 158 6.45 25.31 20.93
CA SER A 158 5.71 26.33 20.15
C SER A 158 5.80 26.16 18.63
N HIS A 159 6.78 25.39 18.15
CA HIS A 159 7.02 25.17 16.72
C HIS A 159 6.94 23.69 16.35
N CYS A 160 6.02 22.95 16.97
CA CYS A 160 5.76 21.55 16.65
C CYS A 160 4.71 21.39 15.55
N ASP A 161 5.14 20.81 14.44
CA ASP A 161 4.26 20.57 13.30
C ASP A 161 3.27 19.40 13.54
N TYR A 162 3.54 18.55 14.54
CA TYR A 162 2.78 17.30 14.80
C TYR A 162 2.35 17.15 16.27
N GLY A 163 2.24 18.27 16.96
CA GLY A 163 1.85 18.31 18.37
C GLY A 163 2.98 17.93 19.33
N LEU A 164 2.60 17.84 20.60
CA LEU A 164 3.51 17.68 21.73
C LEU A 164 3.51 16.24 22.24
N ALA A 165 4.69 15.78 22.61
CA ALA A 165 4.91 14.62 23.46
C ALA A 165 4.64 14.99 24.92
N ASP A 166 4.48 13.97 25.77
CA ASP A 166 4.12 14.16 27.18
C ASP A 166 5.19 14.96 27.96
N ASN A 167 6.44 14.95 27.48
CA ASN A 167 7.56 15.70 28.03
C ASN A 167 7.66 17.15 27.49
N GLY A 168 6.75 17.57 26.61
CA GLY A 168 6.71 18.90 25.99
C GLY A 168 7.61 19.06 24.76
N LEU A 169 8.36 18.03 24.35
CA LEU A 169 9.05 18.02 23.06
C LEU A 169 8.06 17.86 21.91
N CYS A 170 8.48 18.21 20.69
CA CYS A 170 7.72 17.95 19.49
C CYS A 170 7.67 16.45 19.21
N LYS A 171 6.46 15.94 18.95
CA LYS A 171 6.34 14.61 18.36
C LYS A 171 7.03 14.62 17.01
N ALA A 172 7.85 13.60 16.77
CA ALA A 172 8.16 13.25 15.40
C ALA A 172 6.81 12.93 14.75
N GLY A 173 6.43 13.71 13.73
CA GLY A 173 5.30 13.34 12.91
C GLY A 173 5.51 11.96 12.31
N PRO A 174 4.50 11.39 11.64
CA PRO A 174 4.65 10.16 10.86
C PRO A 174 5.79 10.20 9.80
N GLY A 175 6.60 11.25 9.71
CA GLY A 175 7.93 11.19 9.09
C GLY A 175 8.62 12.55 8.98
N ASN A 176 8.96 13.22 10.09
CA ASN A 176 9.63 14.53 10.02
C ASN A 176 11.09 14.34 9.57
N VAL A 177 11.63 14.94 8.51
CA VAL A 177 11.22 16.10 7.70
C VAL A 177 11.68 15.78 6.26
N ALA A 178 10.87 14.98 5.60
CA ALA A 178 11.05 14.71 4.19
C ALA A 178 9.71 14.40 3.52
N THR A 179 8.54 14.76 4.05
CA THR A 179 7.29 14.20 3.52
C THR A 179 7.00 14.61 2.07
N SER A 180 7.27 15.84 1.64
CA SER A 180 7.23 16.15 0.19
C SER A 180 8.35 15.40 -0.54
N SER A 181 9.62 15.61 -0.17
CA SER A 181 10.76 15.04 -0.89
C SER A 181 10.82 13.50 -0.90
N ARG A 182 10.25 12.84 0.10
CA ARG A 182 10.22 11.38 0.31
C ARG A 182 9.01 10.74 -0.34
N ILE A 183 7.83 11.35 -0.26
CA ILE A 183 6.69 10.93 -1.09
C ILE A 183 7.06 11.13 -2.57
N ASP A 184 7.72 12.25 -2.91
CA ASP A 184 8.24 12.50 -4.26
C ASP A 184 9.31 11.47 -4.65
N THR A 185 10.20 11.08 -3.73
CA THR A 185 11.22 10.04 -3.98
C THR A 185 10.60 8.65 -4.13
N GLU A 186 9.60 8.30 -3.31
CA GLU A 186 8.89 7.02 -3.36
C GLU A 186 8.04 6.92 -4.63
N LEU A 187 7.29 7.98 -4.95
CA LEU A 187 6.54 8.11 -6.19
C LEU A 187 7.45 8.02 -7.41
N LYS A 188 8.60 8.70 -7.36
CA LYS A 188 9.62 8.61 -8.41
C LYS A 188 10.15 7.18 -8.55
N SER A 189 10.46 6.49 -7.45
CA SER A 189 10.95 5.11 -7.47
C SER A 189 9.95 4.14 -8.09
N VAL A 190 8.65 4.28 -7.75
CA VAL A 190 7.58 3.48 -8.34
C VAL A 190 7.40 3.81 -9.81
N ASN A 191 7.39 5.09 -10.20
CA ASN A 191 7.32 5.46 -11.62
C ASN A 191 8.54 4.99 -12.42
N ASP A 192 9.75 5.04 -11.86
CA ASP A 192 10.96 4.49 -12.47
C ASP A 192 10.85 2.96 -12.65
N MET A 193 10.25 2.25 -11.68
CA MET A 193 9.93 0.82 -11.81
C MET A 193 8.93 0.58 -12.94
N ARG A 194 7.85 1.37 -13.02
CA ARG A 194 6.83 1.28 -14.06
C ARG A 194 7.41 1.49 -15.45
N VAL A 195 8.35 2.42 -15.61
CA VAL A 195 9.11 2.62 -16.86
C VAL A 195 9.89 1.36 -17.24
N ARG A 196 10.61 0.74 -16.30
CA ARG A 196 11.38 -0.50 -16.55
C ARG A 196 10.44 -1.63 -16.99
N ILE A 197 9.38 -1.88 -16.22
CA ILE A 197 8.40 -2.93 -16.51
C ILE A 197 7.73 -2.70 -17.86
N ALA A 198 7.36 -1.47 -18.18
CA ALA A 198 6.73 -1.15 -19.46
C ALA A 198 7.66 -1.41 -20.65
N LYS A 199 8.95 -1.09 -20.53
CA LYS A 199 9.95 -1.41 -21.56
C LYS A 199 10.18 -2.91 -21.68
N GLU A 200 10.38 -3.60 -20.55
CA GLU A 200 10.64 -5.05 -20.51
C GLU A 200 9.47 -5.88 -21.04
N LYS A 201 8.24 -5.50 -20.70
CA LYS A 201 7.01 -6.20 -21.11
C LYS A 201 6.37 -5.61 -22.36
N ASN A 202 7.00 -4.61 -23.00
CA ASN A 202 6.49 -3.90 -24.18
C ASN A 202 5.05 -3.38 -23.98
N ILE A 203 4.79 -2.66 -22.89
CA ILE A 203 3.49 -2.09 -22.54
C ILE A 203 3.46 -0.61 -22.95
N GLY A 204 2.61 -0.28 -23.91
CA GLY A 204 2.48 1.06 -24.47
C GLY A 204 1.56 2.01 -23.71
N ASN A 205 0.74 1.50 -22.78
CA ASN A 205 -0.22 2.29 -22.01
C ASN A 205 0.04 2.31 -20.48
N MET A 206 1.30 2.17 -20.05
CA MET A 206 1.66 2.27 -18.64
C MET A 206 1.51 3.72 -18.16
N HIS A 207 0.61 3.97 -17.22
CA HIS A 207 0.34 5.32 -16.71
C HIS A 207 1.32 5.72 -15.62
N GLU A 208 1.54 7.02 -15.48
CA GLU A 208 2.24 7.61 -14.36
C GLU A 208 1.35 7.57 -13.11
N TRP A 209 1.94 7.22 -11.96
CA TRP A 209 1.28 7.36 -10.67
C TRP A 209 1.43 8.78 -10.14
N THR A 210 0.35 9.25 -9.51
CA THR A 210 0.29 10.48 -8.74
C THR A 210 -0.32 10.21 -7.37
N VAL A 211 0.09 10.97 -6.35
CA VAL A 211 -0.59 10.94 -5.05
C VAL A 211 -1.96 11.58 -5.17
N ASP A 212 -2.99 10.95 -4.61
CA ASP A 212 -4.34 11.50 -4.56
C ASP A 212 -4.72 11.92 -3.12
N PRO A 213 -4.83 13.23 -2.83
CA PRO A 213 -5.18 13.73 -1.51
C PRO A 213 -6.57 13.29 -1.01
N GLU A 214 -7.51 13.01 -1.90
CA GLU A 214 -8.85 12.55 -1.51
C GLU A 214 -8.82 11.07 -1.12
N LEU A 215 -8.00 10.24 -1.79
CA LEU A 215 -7.72 8.88 -1.33
C LEU A 215 -6.98 8.87 0.01
N GLU A 216 -6.05 9.80 0.23
CA GLU A 216 -5.34 9.93 1.50
C GLU A 216 -6.28 10.28 2.66
N LYS A 217 -7.14 11.30 2.47
CA LYS A 217 -8.19 11.67 3.45
C LYS A 217 -9.12 10.50 3.74
N LEU A 218 -9.53 9.77 2.70
CA LEU A 218 -10.39 8.61 2.86
C LEU A 218 -9.69 7.50 3.66
N ALA A 219 -8.42 7.23 3.35
CA ALA A 219 -7.64 6.23 4.07
C ALA A 219 -7.47 6.62 5.55
N HIS A 220 -7.20 7.89 5.85
CA HIS A 220 -7.17 8.42 7.21
C HIS A 220 -8.51 8.21 7.94
N SER A 221 -9.63 8.46 7.27
CA SER A 221 -10.94 8.20 7.85
C SER A 221 -11.12 6.73 8.20
N MET A 222 -10.71 5.79 7.33
CA MET A 222 -10.86 4.35 7.57
C MET A 222 -10.04 3.85 8.75
N ILE A 223 -8.81 4.33 8.91
CA ILE A 223 -7.95 3.91 10.03
C ILE A 223 -8.39 4.53 11.36
N SER A 224 -9.06 5.69 11.32
CA SER A 224 -9.50 6.38 12.54
C SER A 224 -10.67 5.68 13.24
N ASP A 225 -11.57 5.04 12.48
CA ASP A 225 -12.75 4.35 13.00
C ASP A 225 -12.67 2.82 12.82
N CYS A 226 -11.56 2.31 12.27
CA CYS A 226 -11.38 0.91 11.85
C CYS A 226 -12.49 0.39 10.91
N LYS A 227 -13.16 1.27 10.15
CA LYS A 227 -14.20 0.91 9.18
C LYS A 227 -13.69 1.02 7.76
N PHE A 228 -13.19 -0.10 7.27
CA PHE A 228 -12.74 -0.25 5.88
C PHE A 228 -13.94 -0.44 4.96
N ARG A 229 -14.27 0.62 4.22
CA ARG A 229 -15.38 0.63 3.27
C ARG A 229 -14.88 0.17 1.91
N SER A 230 -15.76 -0.40 1.12
CA SER A 230 -15.51 -0.63 -0.31
C SER A 230 -15.81 0.66 -1.08
N GLY A 231 -15.14 0.86 -2.21
CA GLY A 231 -15.40 2.00 -3.08
C GLY A 231 -14.63 1.91 -4.40
N PRO A 232 -14.53 3.00 -5.17
CA PRO A 232 -13.81 3.05 -6.44
C PRO A 232 -12.27 3.15 -6.24
N TYR A 233 -11.75 2.28 -5.38
CA TYR A 233 -10.33 2.16 -5.06
C TYR A 233 -10.04 0.74 -4.61
N ILE A 234 -8.80 0.31 -4.79
CA ILE A 234 -8.30 -0.95 -4.28
C ILE A 234 -7.74 -0.69 -2.90
N PHE A 235 -8.35 -1.33 -1.91
CA PHE A 235 -7.85 -1.36 -0.55
C PHE A 235 -6.76 -2.44 -0.42
N ALA A 236 -5.60 -2.12 0.15
CA ALA A 236 -4.59 -3.09 0.55
C ALA A 236 -4.13 -2.77 1.97
N GLY A 237 -4.25 -3.75 2.87
CA GLY A 237 -3.64 -3.66 4.20
C GLY A 237 -2.14 -3.89 4.15
N ASP A 238 -1.45 -3.66 5.28
CA ASP A 238 -0.02 -3.87 5.43
C ASP A 238 0.42 -5.35 5.32
N ARG A 239 -0.51 -6.28 5.14
CA ARG A 239 -0.21 -7.70 4.88
C ARG A 239 -0.55 -8.13 3.45
N ASP A 240 -1.19 -7.29 2.66
CA ASP A 240 -1.60 -7.57 1.28
C ASP A 240 -0.46 -7.30 0.28
N TYR A 241 0.74 -7.85 0.56
CA TYR A 241 1.95 -7.62 -0.24
C TYR A 241 1.74 -7.84 -1.73
N GLU A 242 1.18 -9.00 -2.07
CA GLU A 242 1.02 -9.42 -3.46
C GLU A 242 0.11 -8.44 -4.19
N LYS A 243 -0.94 -7.97 -3.51
CA LYS A 243 -1.87 -6.97 -4.02
C LYS A 243 -1.20 -5.62 -4.28
N ILE A 244 -0.37 -5.15 -3.35
CA ILE A 244 0.38 -3.89 -3.54
C ILE A 244 1.32 -4.00 -4.74
N VAL A 245 2.04 -5.12 -4.87
CA VAL A 245 2.93 -5.36 -6.01
C VAL A 245 2.15 -5.43 -7.32
N GLU A 246 1.02 -6.14 -7.34
CA GLU A 246 0.14 -6.21 -8.52
C GLU A 246 -0.32 -4.82 -8.95
N GLU A 247 -0.77 -3.98 -8.02
CA GLU A 247 -1.22 -2.64 -8.35
C GLU A 247 -0.09 -1.74 -8.85
N GLN A 248 1.10 -1.82 -8.25
CA GLN A 248 2.28 -1.08 -8.72
C GLN A 248 2.64 -1.40 -10.18
N GLN A 249 2.33 -2.61 -10.66
CA GLN A 249 2.58 -3.05 -12.03
C GLN A 249 1.39 -2.81 -12.97
N SER A 250 0.24 -2.39 -12.45
CA SER A 250 -1.01 -2.23 -13.19
C SER A 250 -0.92 -1.04 -14.16
N PRO A 251 -1.01 -1.25 -15.49
CA PRO A 251 -0.81 -0.20 -16.49
C PRO A 251 -1.78 0.96 -16.42
N THR A 252 -3.03 0.74 -16.04
CA THR A 252 -4.04 1.82 -16.00
C THR A 252 -4.23 2.42 -14.61
N GLN A 253 -3.43 1.99 -13.63
CA GLN A 253 -3.47 2.54 -12.30
C GLN A 253 -2.76 3.90 -12.32
N THR A 254 -3.43 4.95 -11.85
CA THR A 254 -2.92 6.34 -11.97
C THR A 254 -2.77 7.05 -10.63
N LYS A 255 -3.50 6.61 -9.60
CA LYS A 255 -3.57 7.28 -8.30
C LYS A 255 -3.26 6.31 -7.18
N TYR A 256 -2.59 6.80 -6.14
CA TYR A 256 -2.40 6.04 -4.92
C TYR A 256 -2.35 6.96 -3.70
N ALA A 257 -2.63 6.41 -2.53
CA ALA A 257 -2.37 7.03 -1.24
C ALA A 257 -2.13 5.92 -0.21
N CYS A 258 -1.15 6.09 0.67
CA CYS A 258 -0.93 5.19 1.78
C CYS A 258 -0.92 5.98 3.07
N VAL A 259 -1.59 5.47 4.09
CA VAL A 259 -1.61 6.06 5.42
C VAL A 259 -1.18 5.02 6.44
N PHE A 260 -0.46 5.48 7.44
CA PHE A 260 -0.02 4.65 8.55
C PHE A 260 -0.88 4.94 9.77
N MET A 261 -1.12 3.89 10.55
CA MET A 261 -1.95 3.98 11.73
C MET A 261 -1.11 3.96 13.00
N VAL A 262 -1.53 4.74 13.99
CA VAL A 262 -0.87 4.83 15.30
C VAL A 262 -1.25 3.62 16.17
N ALA A 263 -2.43 3.04 15.95
CA ALA A 263 -2.92 1.86 16.65
C ALA A 263 -3.49 0.85 15.64
N PRO A 264 -3.28 -0.47 15.85
CA PRO A 264 -3.73 -1.52 14.93
C PRO A 264 -5.25 -1.72 14.97
N CYS A 265 -5.83 -2.10 13.83
CA CYS A 265 -7.23 -2.57 13.76
C CYS A 265 -7.25 -4.10 13.84
N LEU A 266 -7.28 -4.62 15.07
CA LEU A 266 -7.14 -6.05 15.38
C LEU A 266 -8.20 -6.94 14.71
N ASP A 267 -9.46 -6.48 14.66
CA ASP A 267 -10.57 -7.23 14.05
C ASP A 267 -10.40 -7.50 12.55
N ARG A 268 -9.53 -6.72 11.90
CA ARG A 268 -9.25 -6.80 10.47
C ARG A 268 -7.82 -7.22 10.17
N ASN A 269 -7.04 -7.55 11.21
CA ASN A 269 -5.65 -7.99 11.09
C ASN A 269 -4.74 -7.00 10.36
N ILE A 270 -5.00 -5.70 10.54
CA ILE A 270 -4.22 -4.60 9.96
C ILE A 270 -3.43 -3.95 11.09
N GLU A 271 -2.12 -3.94 10.97
CA GLU A 271 -1.23 -3.55 12.08
C GLU A 271 -0.54 -2.22 11.87
N ARG A 272 -0.12 -1.91 10.63
CA ARG A 272 0.77 -0.78 10.36
C ARG A 272 0.14 0.33 9.53
N GLY A 273 -0.81 -0.01 8.67
CA GLY A 273 -1.40 0.97 7.76
C GLY A 273 -2.09 0.34 6.59
N ILE A 274 -2.56 1.19 5.69
CA ILE A 274 -3.33 0.81 4.51
C ILE A 274 -2.88 1.64 3.31
N CYS A 275 -3.02 1.07 2.13
CA CYS A 275 -2.88 1.76 0.86
C CYS A 275 -4.18 1.68 0.07
N LEU A 276 -4.56 2.79 -0.55
CA LEU A 276 -5.65 2.89 -1.50
C LEU A 276 -5.08 3.19 -2.88
N PHE A 277 -5.53 2.47 -3.90
CA PHE A 277 -5.14 2.67 -5.29
C PHE A 277 -6.38 3.03 -6.11
N GLY A 278 -6.39 4.16 -6.83
CA GLY A 278 -7.48 4.56 -7.74
C GLY A 278 -7.06 4.85 -9.19
N PRO A 279 -8.00 4.84 -10.16
CA PRO A 279 -9.45 4.80 -9.97
C PRO A 279 -10.04 3.38 -9.94
N ARG A 280 -9.24 2.33 -10.12
CA ARG A 280 -9.74 0.95 -10.09
C ARG A 280 -10.07 0.50 -8.67
N ASN A 281 -11.00 -0.44 -8.53
CA ASN A 281 -11.33 -1.12 -7.27
C ASN A 281 -11.04 -2.63 -7.26
N TYR A 282 -10.35 -3.15 -8.28
CA TYR A 282 -9.87 -4.54 -8.32
C TYR A 282 -8.60 -4.75 -9.15
N SER A 283 -7.81 -5.77 -8.78
CA SER A 283 -6.63 -6.26 -9.54
C SER A 283 -7.06 -7.12 -10.74
N THR A 284 -6.36 -7.01 -11.88
CA THR A 284 -6.47 -7.93 -13.01
C THR A 284 -5.09 -8.43 -13.42
N ARG A 285 -4.97 -9.73 -13.70
CA ARG A 285 -3.70 -10.40 -14.05
C ARG A 285 -2.99 -9.79 -15.27
N ASP A 286 -3.75 -9.21 -16.20
CA ASP A 286 -3.24 -8.55 -17.41
C ASP A 286 -3.43 -7.02 -17.40
N GLY A 287 -3.98 -6.45 -16.32
CA GLY A 287 -3.98 -5.01 -16.02
C GLY A 287 -4.59 -4.06 -17.05
N GLY A 288 -5.26 -4.52 -18.12
CA GLY A 288 -5.62 -3.68 -19.26
C GLY A 288 -4.41 -3.20 -20.07
N ALA A 289 -3.31 -3.97 -20.08
CA ALA A 289 -2.12 -3.67 -20.85
C ALA A 289 -2.42 -3.65 -22.36
N LYS A 290 -2.05 -2.56 -23.03
CA LYS A 290 -1.98 -2.45 -24.48
C LYS A 290 -0.50 -2.57 -24.87
N PHE A 291 -0.17 -3.57 -25.67
CA PHE A 291 1.23 -3.83 -26.02
C PHE A 291 1.72 -2.94 -27.16
N GLY A 292 2.93 -2.42 -27.01
CA GLY A 292 3.58 -1.51 -27.95
C GLY A 292 4.71 -0.73 -27.26
N PRO A 293 5.47 0.08 -28.02
CA PRO A 293 6.51 0.93 -27.46
C PRO A 293 5.96 1.78 -26.31
N LEU A 294 6.76 1.99 -25.26
CA LEU A 294 6.36 2.81 -24.12
C LEU A 294 5.79 4.16 -24.61
N GLY A 295 4.59 4.51 -24.16
CA GLY A 295 3.91 5.75 -24.54
C GLY A 295 3.04 5.67 -25.81
N SER A 296 3.11 4.58 -26.59
CA SER A 296 2.41 4.45 -27.88
C SER A 296 0.89 4.37 -27.78
N HIS A 297 0.34 4.04 -26.61
CA HIS A 297 -1.09 3.84 -26.39
C HIS A 297 -1.62 4.75 -25.28
N CYS A 298 -1.10 5.98 -25.19
CA CYS A 298 -1.56 6.98 -24.23
C CYS A 298 -2.71 7.82 -24.80
N ASP A 299 -3.87 7.76 -24.15
CA ASP A 299 -5.05 8.49 -24.59
C ASP A 299 -5.00 9.99 -24.21
N HIS A 300 -4.15 10.37 -23.24
CA HIS A 300 -4.01 11.75 -22.74
C HIS A 300 -2.58 12.29 -22.82
N GLY A 301 -1.80 11.76 -23.76
CA GLY A 301 -0.41 12.14 -23.97
C GLY A 301 0.57 11.50 -22.98
N VAL A 302 1.83 11.86 -23.14
CA VAL A 302 2.97 11.21 -22.50
C VAL A 302 3.65 12.17 -21.52
N ALA A 303 4.07 11.66 -20.36
CA ALA A 303 4.90 12.35 -19.37
C ALA A 303 6.37 12.34 -19.78
N ASP A 304 7.19 13.14 -19.10
CA ASP A 304 8.60 13.33 -19.48
C ASP A 304 9.42 12.02 -19.36
N ASN A 305 8.96 11.08 -18.53
CA ASN A 305 9.54 9.75 -18.35
C ASN A 305 9.03 8.70 -19.35
N GLY A 306 8.13 9.06 -20.27
CA GLY A 306 7.53 8.16 -21.26
C GLY A 306 6.26 7.44 -20.81
N LEU A 307 5.85 7.56 -19.55
CA LEU A 307 4.58 7.00 -19.05
C LEU A 307 3.37 7.81 -19.57
N CYS A 308 2.19 7.21 -19.58
CA CYS A 308 0.96 7.89 -19.95
C CYS A 308 0.46 8.82 -18.84
N LYS A 309 0.04 10.03 -19.22
CA LYS A 309 -0.62 10.95 -18.29
C LYS A 309 -2.03 10.46 -18.00
N ALA A 310 -2.49 10.64 -16.76
CA ALA A 310 -3.91 10.50 -16.45
C ALA A 310 -4.72 11.62 -17.11
N GLY A 311 -5.96 11.33 -17.53
CA GLY A 311 -6.88 12.36 -18.02
C GLY A 311 -7.18 13.42 -16.96
N LYS A 312 -7.37 14.68 -17.40
CA LYS A 312 -7.96 15.71 -16.54
C LYS A 312 -9.41 15.32 -16.30
N GLU A 313 -9.80 15.25 -15.04
CA GLU A 313 -10.98 14.54 -14.56
C GLU A 313 -10.73 13.03 -14.51
N GLY A 314 -10.52 12.55 -13.29
CA GLY A 314 -10.83 11.16 -13.01
C GLY A 314 -12.31 10.99 -13.30
N VAL A 315 -12.65 10.59 -14.53
CA VAL A 315 -13.78 9.69 -14.70
C VAL A 315 -13.43 8.55 -13.77
N VAL A 316 -14.01 8.58 -12.58
CA VAL A 316 -14.17 7.41 -11.75
C VAL A 316 -15.01 6.49 -12.61
N VAL A 317 -14.35 5.76 -13.52
CA VAL A 317 -14.91 4.54 -14.04
C VAL A 317 -14.79 3.60 -12.86
N SER A 318 -15.74 3.76 -11.93
CA SER A 318 -16.12 2.75 -10.96
C SER A 318 -16.53 1.55 -11.80
N TYR A 319 -15.56 0.74 -12.24
CA TYR A 319 -15.88 -0.61 -12.64
C TYR A 319 -16.34 -1.29 -11.36
N SER A 320 -17.64 -1.43 -11.17
CA SER A 320 -18.16 -2.30 -10.13
C SER A 320 -17.55 -3.70 -10.31
N LYS A 321 -17.47 -4.54 -9.26
CA LYS A 321 -17.10 -5.96 -9.42
C LYS A 321 -17.94 -6.64 -10.51
N THR A 322 -19.18 -6.16 -10.69
CA THR A 322 -20.10 -6.53 -11.76
C THR A 322 -19.53 -6.24 -13.14
N ASP A 323 -18.92 -5.07 -13.37
CA ASP A 323 -18.33 -4.73 -14.68
C ASP A 323 -17.12 -5.62 -15.01
N ARG A 324 -16.29 -6.00 -14.02
CA ARG A 324 -15.23 -7.01 -14.23
C ARG A 324 -15.81 -8.36 -14.59
N PHE A 325 -16.79 -8.83 -13.82
CA PHE A 325 -17.40 -10.13 -14.06
C PHE A 325 -18.00 -10.17 -15.46
N ILE A 326 -18.64 -9.09 -15.91
CA ILE A 326 -19.13 -8.92 -17.29
C ILE A 326 -17.99 -9.01 -18.31
N GLU A 327 -16.87 -8.31 -18.08
CA GLU A 327 -15.73 -8.35 -18.99
C GLU A 327 -15.11 -9.76 -19.09
N GLU A 328 -14.89 -10.43 -17.95
CA GLU A 328 -14.38 -11.80 -17.88
C GLU A 328 -15.37 -12.79 -18.52
N SER A 329 -16.67 -12.58 -18.31
CA SER A 329 -17.73 -13.32 -18.98
C SER A 329 -17.56 -13.23 -20.49
N ASN A 330 -17.43 -12.01 -21.01
CA ASN A 330 -17.30 -11.76 -22.43
C ASN A 330 -15.98 -12.29 -23.01
N LYS A 331 -14.86 -12.20 -22.28
CA LYS A 331 -13.59 -12.83 -22.69
C LYS A 331 -13.73 -14.36 -22.81
N MET A 332 -14.35 -15.00 -21.83
CA MET A 332 -14.60 -16.45 -21.83
C MET A 332 -15.53 -16.85 -22.98
N ARG A 333 -16.60 -16.08 -23.21
CA ARG A 333 -17.55 -16.29 -24.31
C ARG A 333 -16.87 -16.15 -25.67
N ALA A 334 -16.04 -15.13 -25.86
CA ALA A 334 -15.28 -14.94 -27.10
C ALA A 334 -14.28 -16.09 -27.35
N LYS A 335 -13.56 -16.54 -26.32
CA LYS A 335 -12.64 -17.67 -26.41
C LYS A 335 -13.37 -18.97 -26.77
N THR A 336 -14.50 -19.23 -26.11
CA THR A 336 -15.35 -20.41 -26.36
C THR A 336 -15.92 -20.38 -27.78
N ALA A 337 -16.39 -19.22 -28.22
CA ALA A 337 -16.93 -19.03 -29.57
C ALA A 337 -15.87 -19.25 -30.66
N LYS A 338 -14.65 -18.73 -30.47
CA LYS A 338 -13.52 -19.00 -31.39
C LYS A 338 -13.17 -20.48 -31.44
N LYS A 339 -13.05 -21.13 -30.29
CA LYS A 339 -12.69 -22.55 -30.18
C LYS A 339 -13.73 -23.48 -30.82
N ASN A 340 -15.01 -23.15 -30.66
CA ASN A 340 -16.13 -23.99 -31.09
C ASN A 340 -16.79 -23.48 -32.39
N HIS A 341 -16.17 -22.51 -33.07
CA HIS A 341 -16.69 -21.90 -34.30
C HIS A 341 -18.14 -21.40 -34.20
N ILE A 342 -18.47 -20.66 -33.15
CA ILE A 342 -19.81 -20.09 -32.92
C ILE A 342 -19.83 -18.64 -33.42
N GLY A 343 -20.49 -18.40 -34.55
CA GLY A 343 -20.54 -17.08 -35.19
C GLY A 343 -21.56 -16.11 -34.62
N ASN A 344 -22.48 -16.57 -33.76
CA ASN A 344 -23.58 -15.77 -33.17
C ASN A 344 -23.51 -15.63 -31.63
N MET A 345 -22.32 -15.73 -31.03
CA MET A 345 -22.14 -15.55 -29.58
C MET A 345 -22.34 -14.07 -29.21
N HIS A 346 -23.35 -13.76 -28.40
CA HIS A 346 -23.60 -12.38 -27.96
C HIS A 346 -22.69 -11.97 -26.80
N GLU A 347 -22.39 -10.68 -26.69
CA GLU A 347 -21.89 -10.12 -25.45
C GLU A 347 -23.00 -10.08 -24.40
N VAL A 348 -22.63 -10.31 -23.14
CA VAL A 348 -23.49 -10.02 -22.01
C VAL A 348 -23.21 -8.61 -21.53
N THR A 349 -24.27 -7.88 -21.19
CA THR A 349 -24.20 -6.53 -20.61
C THR A 349 -24.96 -6.47 -19.30
N LEU A 350 -24.63 -5.51 -18.45
CA LEU A 350 -25.39 -5.26 -17.23
C LEU A 350 -26.87 -5.00 -17.57
N ASP A 351 -27.77 -5.66 -16.87
CA ASP A 351 -29.21 -5.42 -16.99
C ASP A 351 -29.77 -4.85 -15.67
N PRO A 352 -30.20 -3.57 -15.64
CA PRO A 352 -30.72 -2.94 -14.43
C PRO A 352 -31.98 -3.61 -13.87
N GLU A 353 -32.79 -4.28 -14.70
CA GLU A 353 -33.99 -4.98 -14.21
C GLU A 353 -33.62 -6.30 -13.53
N LEU A 354 -32.65 -7.04 -14.07
CA LEU A 354 -32.06 -8.18 -13.37
C LEU A 354 -31.35 -7.76 -12.08
N GLU A 355 -30.70 -6.60 -12.06
CA GLU A 355 -30.06 -6.06 -10.85
C GLU A 355 -31.08 -5.74 -9.75
N LYS A 356 -32.21 -5.09 -10.09
CA LYS A 356 -33.33 -4.89 -9.15
C LYS A 356 -33.88 -6.20 -8.60
N ILE A 357 -34.01 -7.23 -9.45
CA ILE A 357 -34.44 -8.55 -9.03
C ILE A 357 -33.43 -9.15 -8.05
N ALA A 358 -32.13 -9.09 -8.38
CA ALA A 358 -31.06 -9.62 -7.53
C ALA A 358 -31.00 -8.90 -6.17
N HIS A 359 -31.18 -7.57 -6.11
CA HIS A 359 -31.25 -6.85 -4.84
C HIS A 359 -32.48 -7.22 -4.01
N THR A 360 -33.63 -7.46 -4.64
CA THR A 360 -34.82 -7.98 -3.93
C THR A 360 -34.54 -9.35 -3.32
N MET A 361 -33.81 -10.23 -4.03
CA MET A 361 -33.43 -11.55 -3.52
C MET A 361 -32.48 -11.46 -2.33
N GLU A 362 -31.53 -10.53 -2.39
CA GLU A 362 -30.56 -10.26 -1.32
C GLU A 362 -31.25 -9.76 -0.05
N ALA A 363 -32.18 -8.80 -0.20
CA ALA A 363 -32.91 -8.23 0.93
C ALA A 363 -33.83 -9.25 1.62
N ASP A 364 -34.52 -10.10 0.85
CA ASP A 364 -35.55 -11.00 1.38
C ASP A 364 -35.05 -12.43 1.64
N CYS A 365 -33.81 -12.75 1.24
CA CYS A 365 -33.28 -14.12 1.19
C CYS A 365 -34.19 -15.11 0.44
N LYS A 366 -34.93 -14.63 -0.57
CA LYS A 366 -35.85 -15.44 -1.39
C LYS A 366 -35.39 -15.44 -2.84
N PHE A 367 -35.25 -16.62 -3.41
CA PHE A 367 -34.70 -16.81 -4.76
C PHE A 367 -35.76 -17.43 -5.68
N PRO A 368 -36.77 -16.67 -6.13
CA PRO A 368 -37.78 -17.17 -7.04
C PRO A 368 -37.18 -17.58 -8.39
N THR A 369 -37.86 -18.49 -9.08
CA THR A 369 -37.55 -18.81 -10.47
C THR A 369 -38.11 -17.74 -11.39
N GLY A 370 -37.42 -17.45 -12.48
CA GLY A 370 -37.84 -16.44 -13.45
C GLY A 370 -37.21 -16.64 -14.83
N PRO A 371 -37.31 -15.67 -15.75
CA PRO A 371 -36.67 -15.71 -17.06
C PRO A 371 -35.16 -15.45 -16.98
N TYR A 372 -34.50 -16.06 -16.00
CA TYR A 372 -33.08 -15.95 -15.71
C TYR A 372 -32.56 -17.22 -15.03
N VAL A 373 -31.26 -17.43 -15.12
CA VAL A 373 -30.53 -18.48 -14.42
C VAL A 373 -29.77 -17.87 -13.26
N LEU A 374 -29.92 -18.45 -12.07
CA LEU A 374 -29.13 -18.09 -10.90
C LEU A 374 -27.79 -18.85 -10.91
N ILE A 375 -26.70 -18.11 -10.80
CA ILE A 375 -25.33 -18.61 -10.73
C ILE A 375 -24.74 -18.22 -9.35
N PRO A 376 -24.56 -19.15 -8.41
CA PRO A 376 -23.84 -18.95 -7.15
C PRO A 376 -22.33 -18.79 -7.39
N SER A 377 -21.64 -18.16 -6.44
CA SER A 377 -20.21 -17.86 -6.55
C SER A 377 -19.28 -19.04 -6.24
N GLU A 378 -19.55 -19.89 -5.23
CA GLU A 378 -18.60 -20.93 -4.79
C GLU A 378 -19.28 -22.27 -4.37
N ASN A 379 -18.47 -23.26 -3.99
CA ASN A 379 -18.86 -24.55 -3.36
C ASN A 379 -19.83 -25.47 -4.12
N GLN A 380 -19.47 -25.81 -5.36
CA GLN A 380 -20.28 -26.73 -6.17
C GLN A 380 -19.53 -27.99 -6.58
N SER A 381 -20.31 -29.07 -6.73
CA SER A 381 -19.83 -30.28 -7.39
C SER A 381 -19.40 -29.98 -8.83
N ASP A 382 -18.52 -30.82 -9.40
CA ASP A 382 -18.06 -30.64 -10.78
C ASP A 382 -19.22 -30.65 -11.80
N ASP A 383 -20.28 -31.42 -11.54
CA ASP A 383 -21.49 -31.48 -12.37
C ASP A 383 -22.27 -30.16 -12.36
N GLU A 384 -22.44 -29.53 -11.19
CA GLU A 384 -23.12 -28.24 -11.06
C GLU A 384 -22.31 -27.13 -11.74
N ARG A 385 -20.98 -27.17 -11.60
CA ARG A 385 -20.07 -26.24 -12.28
C ARG A 385 -20.14 -26.37 -13.80
N ALA A 386 -20.20 -27.59 -14.33
CA ALA A 386 -20.39 -27.85 -15.75
C ALA A 386 -21.76 -27.33 -16.25
N LYS A 387 -22.82 -27.52 -15.47
CA LYS A 387 -24.16 -27.01 -15.77
C LYS A 387 -24.18 -25.48 -15.82
N GLN A 388 -23.54 -24.81 -14.86
CA GLN A 388 -23.45 -23.35 -14.84
C GLN A 388 -22.65 -22.80 -16.01
N MET A 389 -21.51 -23.42 -16.29
CA MET A 389 -20.71 -23.08 -17.45
C MET A 389 -21.54 -23.16 -18.75
N SER A 390 -22.41 -24.17 -18.87
CA SER A 390 -23.29 -24.34 -20.05
C SER A 390 -24.29 -23.18 -20.24
N HIS A 391 -24.80 -22.61 -19.15
CA HIS A 391 -25.67 -21.42 -19.21
C HIS A 391 -24.87 -20.17 -19.54
N PHE A 392 -23.65 -20.07 -19.01
CA PHE A 392 -22.78 -18.92 -19.16
C PHE A 392 -22.22 -18.77 -20.58
N VAL A 393 -21.98 -19.88 -21.28
CA VAL A 393 -21.53 -19.89 -22.68
C VAL A 393 -22.67 -20.01 -23.68
N HIS A 394 -23.92 -19.83 -23.24
CA HIS A 394 -25.07 -19.89 -24.13
C HIS A 394 -25.06 -18.69 -25.10
N PRO A 395 -25.06 -18.91 -26.44
CA PRO A 395 -24.77 -17.87 -27.43
C PRO A 395 -25.82 -16.77 -27.50
N LEU A 396 -27.04 -17.04 -27.05
CA LEU A 396 -28.15 -16.09 -27.03
C LEU A 396 -28.35 -15.39 -25.68
N GLN A 397 -27.52 -15.65 -24.66
CA GLN A 397 -27.54 -14.83 -23.44
C GLN A 397 -26.98 -13.45 -23.75
N THR A 398 -27.65 -12.41 -23.26
CA THR A 398 -27.27 -11.02 -23.52
C THR A 398 -27.24 -10.15 -22.27
N LYS A 399 -27.79 -10.64 -21.16
CA LYS A 399 -28.02 -9.85 -19.95
C LYS A 399 -27.47 -10.55 -18.73
N ILE A 400 -26.89 -9.78 -17.83
CA ILE A 400 -26.33 -10.28 -16.58
C ILE A 400 -26.45 -9.23 -15.48
N ALA A 401 -26.64 -9.66 -14.25
CA ALA A 401 -26.53 -8.81 -13.07
C ALA A 401 -25.96 -9.63 -11.91
N CYS A 402 -25.12 -9.01 -11.08
CA CYS A 402 -24.51 -9.67 -9.93
C CYS A 402 -24.65 -8.80 -8.70
N VAL A 403 -24.91 -9.43 -7.55
CA VAL A 403 -25.05 -8.74 -6.28
C VAL A 403 -24.16 -9.42 -5.25
N GLU A 404 -23.46 -8.59 -4.48
CA GLU A 404 -22.79 -9.02 -3.25
C GLU A 404 -23.76 -8.83 -2.09
N MET A 405 -23.88 -9.86 -1.27
CA MET A 405 -24.79 -9.86 -0.13
C MET A 405 -24.10 -9.24 1.07
N ALA A 406 -24.77 -8.30 1.74
CA ALA A 406 -24.23 -7.67 2.95
C ALA A 406 -24.09 -8.68 4.12
N ALA A 407 -24.94 -9.71 4.12
CA ALA A 407 -24.86 -10.87 5.00
C ALA A 407 -25.27 -12.15 4.25
N PRO A 408 -24.63 -13.30 4.51
CA PRO A 408 -25.00 -14.58 3.88
C PRO A 408 -26.43 -14.99 4.26
N CYS A 409 -27.20 -15.45 3.28
CA CYS A 409 -28.47 -16.13 3.52
C CYS A 409 -28.19 -17.58 3.97
N PRO A 410 -29.07 -18.20 4.78
CA PRO A 410 -28.91 -19.59 5.20
C PRO A 410 -28.71 -20.53 3.99
N GLY A 411 -27.53 -21.16 3.93
CA GLY A 411 -27.19 -22.12 2.87
C GLY A 411 -26.72 -21.51 1.54
N ARG A 412 -26.30 -20.24 1.50
CA ARG A 412 -25.72 -19.60 0.29
C ARG A 412 -24.50 -18.74 0.59
N ASP A 413 -23.63 -18.62 -0.41
CA ASP A 413 -22.45 -17.77 -0.38
C ASP A 413 -22.80 -16.27 -0.44
N ASN A 414 -21.79 -15.43 -0.24
CA ASN A 414 -21.90 -13.97 -0.15
C ASN A 414 -22.11 -13.28 -1.51
N GLN A 415 -22.24 -14.02 -2.62
CA GLN A 415 -22.39 -13.45 -3.96
C GLN A 415 -23.15 -14.41 -4.91
N PHE A 416 -23.97 -13.84 -5.78
CA PHE A 416 -24.59 -14.56 -6.90
C PHE A 416 -24.82 -13.64 -8.10
N CYS A 417 -25.05 -14.25 -9.26
CA CYS A 417 -25.40 -13.57 -10.50
C CYS A 417 -26.67 -14.15 -11.13
N LEU A 418 -27.39 -13.32 -11.88
CA LEU A 418 -28.52 -13.70 -12.72
C LEU A 418 -28.11 -13.53 -14.19
N LEU A 419 -28.30 -14.55 -15.03
CA LEU A 419 -28.13 -14.47 -16.49
C LEU A 419 -29.47 -14.59 -17.20
N GLY A 420 -29.69 -13.77 -18.22
CA GLY A 420 -30.91 -13.82 -19.03
C GLY A 420 -30.70 -13.49 -20.52
N PRO A 421 -31.71 -13.79 -21.37
CA PRO A 421 -33.04 -14.26 -20.99
C PRO A 421 -33.24 -15.79 -20.97
N HIS A 422 -32.23 -16.58 -21.31
CA HIS A 422 -32.41 -18.02 -21.51
C HIS A 422 -32.22 -18.82 -20.22
N THR A 423 -33.17 -19.70 -19.89
CA THR A 423 -33.13 -20.53 -18.68
C THR A 423 -32.62 -21.94 -18.91
N SER A 424 -32.48 -22.36 -20.18
CA SER A 424 -31.99 -23.69 -20.57
C SER A 424 -30.53 -23.64 -21.04
N PRO A 425 -29.81 -24.79 -21.00
CA PRO A 425 -28.53 -24.93 -21.68
C PRO A 425 -28.66 -24.73 -23.20
N ALA A 426 -27.57 -24.34 -23.85
CA ALA A 426 -27.56 -24.10 -25.30
C ALA A 426 -27.71 -25.41 -26.07
N THR A 427 -28.61 -25.42 -27.05
CA THR A 427 -28.76 -26.50 -28.01
C THR A 427 -27.98 -26.19 -29.29
N GLU A 428 -27.82 -27.19 -30.17
CA GLU A 428 -27.20 -26.96 -31.49
C GLU A 428 -27.99 -25.99 -32.37
N LYS A 429 -29.31 -25.85 -32.15
CA LYS A 429 -30.12 -24.86 -32.88
C LYS A 429 -29.81 -23.42 -32.47
N ASP A 430 -29.30 -23.22 -31.26
CA ASP A 430 -28.94 -21.90 -30.75
C ASP A 430 -27.58 -21.42 -31.28
N LYS A 431 -26.75 -22.35 -31.77
CA LYS A 431 -25.41 -22.10 -32.31
C LYS A 431 -25.48 -21.99 -33.81
N LYS A 432 -24.89 -20.93 -34.36
CA LYS A 432 -24.67 -20.80 -35.80
C LYS A 432 -23.18 -20.95 -36.08
N THR A 433 -22.82 -22.01 -36.81
CA THR A 433 -21.42 -22.32 -37.11
C THR A 433 -20.81 -21.29 -38.05
N GLY A 434 -19.69 -20.69 -37.66
CA GLY A 434 -18.95 -19.73 -38.47
C GLY A 434 -17.85 -19.01 -37.69
N PRO A 435 -17.07 -18.14 -38.34
CA PRO A 435 -16.13 -17.26 -37.66
C PRO A 435 -16.86 -16.42 -36.60
N LEU A 436 -16.19 -16.14 -35.48
CA LEU A 436 -16.74 -15.27 -34.43
C LEU A 436 -17.22 -13.95 -35.07
N GLY A 437 -18.46 -13.55 -34.78
CA GLY A 437 -19.05 -12.31 -35.30
C GLY A 437 -19.78 -12.44 -36.64
N SER A 438 -19.57 -13.53 -37.40
CA SER A 438 -20.10 -13.69 -38.76
C SER A 438 -21.63 -13.77 -38.86
N HIS A 439 -22.32 -14.02 -37.75
CA HIS A 439 -23.77 -14.21 -37.71
C HIS A 439 -24.47 -13.24 -36.76
N CYS A 440 -23.83 -12.11 -36.47
CA CYS A 440 -24.43 -11.04 -35.69
C CYS A 440 -25.43 -10.24 -36.51
N LYS A 441 -26.67 -10.12 -36.01
CA LYS A 441 -27.73 -9.34 -36.67
C LYS A 441 -27.59 -7.84 -36.40
N ASN A 442 -27.07 -7.46 -35.24
CA ASN A 442 -27.02 -6.07 -34.76
C ASN A 442 -25.58 -5.52 -34.75
N GLY A 443 -24.71 -6.09 -35.59
CA GLY A 443 -23.29 -5.73 -35.61
C GLY A 443 -22.46 -6.43 -34.54
N VAL A 444 -21.17 -6.12 -34.58
CA VAL A 444 -20.12 -6.79 -33.81
C VAL A 444 -19.54 -5.78 -32.81
N ALA A 445 -19.30 -6.22 -31.58
CA ALA A 445 -18.60 -5.46 -30.54
C ALA A 445 -17.07 -5.55 -30.70
N ASP A 446 -16.31 -4.72 -29.99
CA ASP A 446 -14.84 -4.64 -30.13
C ASP A 446 -14.14 -5.97 -29.79
N ASN A 447 -14.79 -6.81 -28.97
CA ASN A 447 -14.31 -8.15 -28.60
C ASN A 447 -14.68 -9.25 -29.63
N GLY A 448 -15.38 -8.91 -30.71
CA GLY A 448 -15.85 -9.82 -31.75
C GLY A 448 -17.20 -10.49 -31.48
N LEU A 449 -17.80 -10.29 -30.30
CA LEU A 449 -19.12 -10.83 -29.95
C LEU A 449 -20.25 -10.04 -30.61
N CYS A 450 -21.43 -10.63 -30.69
CA CYS A 450 -22.63 -9.98 -31.22
C CYS A 450 -23.25 -9.01 -30.21
N LYS A 451 -23.60 -7.81 -30.68
CA LYS A 451 -24.36 -6.86 -29.88
C LYS A 451 -25.79 -7.34 -29.69
N ALA A 452 -26.34 -7.14 -28.50
CA ALA A 452 -27.76 -7.34 -28.23
C ALA A 452 -28.62 -6.33 -29.02
N LYS A 453 -29.95 -6.50 -28.99
CA LYS A 453 -30.89 -5.56 -29.61
C LYS A 453 -31.20 -4.39 -28.69
#